data_AF-A0A0L0UMK6-F1
#
_entry.id   AF-A0A0L0UMK6-F1
#
_cell.length_a   1.000
_cell.length_b   1.000
_cell.length_c   1.000
_cell.angle_alpha   90.00
_cell.angle_beta   90.00
_cell.angle_gamma   90.00
#
_symmetry.space_group_name_H-M   'P 1'
#
loop_
_entity.id
_entity.type
_entity.pdbx_description
1 polymer ?
#
loop_
_entity_poly.entity_id
_entity_poly.type
_entity_poly.pdbx_seq_one_letter_code
_entity_poly.pdbx_strand_id
1 'polypeptide(L)'
;SSLLPSLQNQLDSYLNSLDIQDDSRNLKPNFELTCEFLSRLDQTLDQTRECIESAALDIIPSGTHDHHLKELKAFRCTTLMSSISSLTYGLQTLFEMSSIYVQKWHASSQDPESMECQQLASIWKEYARRSGIGCNKTIRQAFLKLQGSDLDIIQDEWQEKAASLTSTLETLTSHTTTPPRRNRSAFRQHVIKLAHLAMPLIKLIRIFYNDFSSRTRKNLRS
;
A
#
# COMPACT_ATOMS: atom_id res chain seq x y z
N SER A 1 -9.60 -18.74 1.67
CA SER A 1 -8.15 -18.73 1.93
C SER A 1 -7.89 -18.02 3.26
N SER A 2 -7.13 -18.64 4.16
CA SER A 2 -6.74 -18.09 5.48
C SER A 2 -5.36 -17.42 5.49
N LEU A 3 -4.70 -17.34 4.32
CA LEU A 3 -3.31 -16.90 4.20
C LEU A 3 -3.12 -15.41 4.51
N LEU A 4 -3.98 -14.52 4.00
CA LEU A 4 -3.87 -13.08 4.28
C LEU A 4 -4.09 -12.72 5.77
N PRO A 5 -5.13 -13.24 6.45
CA PRO A 5 -5.23 -13.09 7.91
C PRO A 5 -4.02 -13.66 8.66
N SER A 6 -3.46 -14.79 8.18
CA SER A 6 -2.25 -15.37 8.77
C SER A 6 -1.05 -14.45 8.61
N LEU A 7 -0.82 -13.88 7.42
CA LEU A 7 0.23 -12.88 7.17
C LEU A 7 0.10 -11.68 8.10
N GLN A 8 -1.12 -11.16 8.27
CA GLN A 8 -1.38 -10.04 9.17
C GLN A 8 -0.98 -10.40 10.62
N ASN A 9 -1.47 -11.53 11.14
CA ASN A 9 -1.18 -11.96 12.50
C ASN A 9 0.32 -12.21 12.73
N GLN A 10 1.00 -12.82 11.76
CA GLN A 10 2.44 -13.08 11.84
C GLN A 10 3.24 -11.78 11.78
N LEU A 11 2.82 -10.82 10.96
CA LEU A 11 3.45 -9.49 10.88
C LEU A 11 3.28 -8.72 12.19
N ASP A 12 2.08 -8.71 12.77
CA ASP A 12 1.83 -8.10 14.07
C ASP A 12 2.67 -8.76 15.16
N SER A 13 2.80 -10.09 15.12
CA SER A 13 3.62 -10.86 16.06
C SER A 13 5.12 -10.53 15.91
N TYR A 14 5.61 -10.39 14.68
CA TYR A 14 6.97 -9.94 14.38
C TYR A 14 7.27 -8.53 14.92
N LEU A 15 6.34 -7.58 14.70
CA LEU A 15 6.51 -6.21 15.19
C LEU A 15 6.49 -6.16 16.73
N ASN A 16 5.65 -6.99 17.36
CA ASN A 16 5.60 -7.12 18.81
C ASN A 16 6.86 -7.80 19.37
N SER A 17 7.38 -8.84 18.72
CA SER A 17 8.59 -9.54 19.19
C SER A 17 9.83 -8.67 19.11
N LEU A 18 9.91 -7.74 18.14
CA LEU A 18 10.94 -6.72 18.07
C LEU A 18 10.70 -5.51 18.97
N ASP A 19 9.59 -5.51 19.72
CA ASP A 19 9.21 -4.40 20.59
C ASP A 19 9.08 -3.07 19.84
N ILE A 20 8.64 -3.12 18.58
CA ILE A 20 8.47 -1.96 17.71
C ILE A 20 7.18 -1.19 18.04
N GLN A 21 6.20 -1.88 18.63
CA GLN A 21 4.87 -1.31 18.94
C GLN A 21 4.77 -0.63 20.31
N ASP A 22 5.65 -0.96 21.27
CA ASP A 22 5.64 -0.33 22.59
C ASP A 22 6.26 1.08 22.50
N ASP A 23 5.77 2.05 23.29
CA ASP A 23 6.42 3.36 23.42
C ASP A 23 7.39 3.41 24.62
N SER A 24 7.56 2.29 25.34
CA SER A 24 8.42 2.22 26.51
C SER A 24 9.90 2.39 26.16
N ARG A 25 10.65 2.95 27.13
CA ARG A 25 12.12 3.11 27.03
C ARG A 25 12.87 1.82 27.36
N ASN A 26 12.20 0.83 27.95
CA ASN A 26 12.81 -0.42 28.41
C ASN A 26 12.66 -1.50 27.33
N LEU A 27 13.32 -1.25 26.21
CA LEU A 27 13.19 -2.07 25.01
C LEU A 27 13.82 -3.45 25.20
N LYS A 28 13.05 -4.52 24.96
CA LYS A 28 13.55 -5.90 25.05
C LYS A 28 13.07 -6.75 23.87
N PRO A 29 13.70 -6.60 22.69
CA PRO A 29 13.45 -7.47 21.55
C PRO A 29 13.69 -8.95 21.92
N ASN A 30 12.76 -9.82 21.53
CA ASN A 30 12.90 -11.26 21.60
C ASN A 30 13.33 -11.79 20.23
N PHE A 31 14.64 -12.00 20.05
CA PHE A 31 15.21 -12.43 18.77
C PHE A 31 14.83 -13.87 18.38
N GLU A 32 14.63 -14.76 19.34
CA GLU A 32 14.21 -16.14 19.07
C GLU A 32 12.81 -16.16 18.45
N LEU A 33 11.85 -15.49 19.08
CA LEU A 33 10.50 -15.33 18.53
C LEU A 33 10.51 -14.55 17.21
N THR A 34 11.36 -13.52 17.09
CA THR A 34 11.47 -12.73 15.86
C THR A 34 11.90 -13.62 14.68
N CYS A 35 12.90 -14.47 14.87
CA CYS A 35 13.33 -15.42 13.85
C CYS A 35 12.23 -16.43 13.49
N GLU A 36 11.50 -16.95 14.49
CA GLU A 36 10.37 -17.84 14.25
C GLU A 36 9.29 -17.17 13.36
N PHE A 37 8.88 -15.95 13.70
CA PHE A 37 7.87 -15.22 12.94
C PHE A 37 8.35 -14.83 11.54
N LEU A 38 9.64 -14.50 11.36
CA LEU A 38 10.22 -14.27 10.05
C LEU A 38 10.14 -15.51 9.15
N SER A 39 10.51 -16.69 9.66
CA SER A 39 10.42 -17.94 8.89
C SER A 39 8.98 -18.28 8.52
N ARG A 40 8.02 -18.01 9.42
CA ARG A 40 6.59 -18.23 9.14
C ARG A 40 6.04 -17.25 8.11
N LEU A 41 6.46 -15.98 8.17
CA LEU A 41 6.10 -14.93 7.22
C LEU A 41 6.55 -15.29 5.81
N ASP A 42 7.81 -15.72 5.65
CA ASP A 42 8.39 -16.14 4.38
C ASP A 42 7.58 -17.27 3.74
N GLN A 43 7.35 -18.35 4.49
CA GLN A 43 6.54 -19.49 4.04
C GLN A 43 5.11 -19.09 3.65
N THR A 44 4.46 -18.23 4.45
CA THR A 44 3.08 -17.83 4.19
C THR A 44 2.98 -16.89 2.99
N LEU A 45 4.01 -16.06 2.76
CA LEU A 45 4.10 -15.18 1.59
C LEU A 45 4.26 -15.98 0.31
N ASP A 46 5.14 -16.98 0.31
CA ASP A 46 5.35 -17.88 -0.82
C ASP A 46 4.07 -18.67 -1.13
N GLN A 47 3.42 -19.25 -0.12
CA GLN A 47 2.12 -19.93 -0.30
C GLN A 47 1.05 -19.00 -0.87
N THR A 48 1.03 -17.74 -0.43
CA THR A 48 0.07 -16.74 -0.93
C THR A 48 0.33 -16.43 -2.39
N ARG A 49 1.61 -16.29 -2.77
CA ARG A 49 2.03 -16.05 -4.14
C ARG A 49 1.67 -17.24 -5.04
N GLU A 50 2.06 -18.46 -4.66
CA GLU A 50 1.76 -19.68 -5.41
C GLU A 50 0.24 -19.87 -5.61
N CYS A 51 -0.55 -19.61 -4.57
CA CYS A 51 -2.01 -19.69 -4.64
C CYS A 51 -2.58 -18.70 -5.66
N ILE A 52 -2.06 -17.47 -5.71
CA ILE A 52 -2.53 -16.44 -6.64
C ILE A 52 -2.04 -16.71 -8.06
N GLU A 53 -0.79 -17.16 -8.24
CA GLU A 53 -0.25 -17.56 -9.54
C GLU A 53 -1.03 -18.76 -10.12
N SER A 54 -1.32 -19.77 -9.31
CA SER A 54 -2.14 -20.93 -9.72
C SER A 54 -3.54 -20.49 -10.14
N ALA A 55 -4.20 -19.65 -9.34
CA ALA A 55 -5.51 -19.11 -9.67
C ALA A 55 -5.50 -18.25 -10.95
N ALA A 56 -4.38 -17.56 -11.24
CA ALA A 56 -4.22 -16.80 -12.47
C ALA A 56 -4.06 -17.70 -13.70
N LEU A 57 -3.35 -18.82 -13.57
CA LEU A 57 -3.20 -19.81 -14.64
C LEU A 57 -4.52 -20.50 -14.99
N ASP A 58 -5.36 -20.78 -13.99
CA ASP A 58 -6.70 -21.36 -14.18
C ASP A 58 -7.68 -20.43 -14.93
N ILE A 59 -7.36 -19.15 -15.11
CA ILE A 59 -8.16 -18.20 -15.90
C ILE A 59 -7.89 -18.36 -17.40
N ILE A 60 -6.76 -18.98 -17.79
CA ILE A 60 -6.47 -19.28 -19.19
C ILE A 60 -7.49 -20.32 -19.68
N PRO A 61 -8.25 -20.05 -20.75
CA PRO A 61 -9.50 -20.76 -20.98
C PRO A 61 -9.21 -22.07 -21.68
N SER A 62 -9.47 -23.19 -21.02
CA SER A 62 -9.47 -24.53 -21.65
C SER A 62 -10.79 -24.85 -22.38
N GLY A 63 -11.75 -23.92 -22.43
CA GLY A 63 -13.03 -24.15 -23.10
C GLY A 63 -13.93 -22.92 -23.22
N THR A 64 -14.81 -22.97 -24.21
CA THR A 64 -15.68 -21.89 -24.75
C THR A 64 -16.83 -21.42 -23.84
N HIS A 65 -16.80 -21.68 -22.53
CA HIS A 65 -17.96 -21.52 -21.63
C HIS A 65 -17.81 -20.42 -20.56
N ASP A 66 -16.97 -19.41 -20.75
CA ASP A 66 -16.72 -18.39 -19.71
C ASP A 66 -17.69 -17.20 -19.71
N HIS A 67 -18.68 -17.17 -20.62
CA HIS A 67 -19.73 -16.14 -20.71
C HIS A 67 -19.21 -14.69 -20.54
N HIS A 68 -18.12 -14.31 -21.20
CA HIS A 68 -17.54 -12.96 -21.20
C HIS A 68 -16.98 -12.44 -19.85
N LEU A 69 -16.81 -13.30 -18.84
CA LEU A 69 -16.27 -12.90 -17.52
C LEU A 69 -14.73 -12.98 -17.41
N LYS A 70 -14.03 -13.42 -18.47
CA LYS A 70 -12.55 -13.47 -18.55
C LYS A 70 -11.86 -12.18 -18.14
N GLU A 71 -12.34 -11.04 -18.63
CA GLU A 71 -11.70 -9.75 -18.38
C GLU A 71 -11.77 -9.35 -16.90
N LEU A 72 -12.87 -9.68 -16.21
CA LEU A 72 -13.03 -9.41 -14.78
C LEU A 72 -12.13 -10.30 -13.91
N LYS A 73 -12.03 -11.59 -14.26
CA LYS A 73 -11.12 -12.51 -13.58
C LYS A 73 -9.66 -12.12 -13.79
N ALA A 74 -9.28 -11.79 -15.02
CA ALA A 74 -7.94 -11.32 -15.35
C ALA A 74 -7.61 -10.01 -14.62
N PHE A 75 -8.56 -9.08 -14.57
CA PHE A 75 -8.43 -7.84 -13.80
C PHE A 75 -8.20 -8.12 -12.32
N ARG A 76 -9.05 -8.95 -11.70
CA ARG A 76 -8.93 -9.35 -10.28
C ARG A 76 -7.59 -9.99 -9.98
N CYS A 77 -7.12 -10.94 -10.80
CA CYS A 77 -5.80 -11.54 -10.63
C CYS A 77 -4.67 -10.52 -10.79
N THR A 78 -4.76 -9.62 -11.76
CA THR A 78 -3.76 -8.55 -11.96
C THR A 78 -3.68 -7.66 -10.72
N THR A 79 -4.81 -7.24 -10.19
CA THR A 79 -4.87 -6.39 -8.98
C THR A 79 -4.35 -7.12 -7.74
N LEU A 80 -4.63 -8.42 -7.60
CA LEU A 80 -4.10 -9.24 -6.50
C LEU A 80 -2.59 -9.44 -6.60
N MET A 81 -2.07 -9.71 -7.81
CA MET A 81 -0.61 -9.80 -8.05
C MET A 81 0.08 -8.46 -7.76
N SER A 82 -0.54 -7.34 -8.14
CA SER A 82 -0.03 -6.01 -7.78
C SER A 82 -0.01 -5.80 -6.27
N SER A 83 -1.03 -6.27 -5.56
CA SER A 83 -1.10 -6.16 -4.10
C SER A 83 -0.01 -6.99 -3.41
N ILE A 84 0.26 -8.22 -3.89
CA ILE A 84 1.40 -9.02 -3.40
C ILE A 84 2.72 -8.30 -3.67
N SER A 85 2.93 -7.80 -4.88
CA SER A 85 4.17 -7.10 -5.25
C SER A 85 4.42 -5.88 -4.35
N SER A 86 3.37 -5.10 -4.08
CA SER A 86 3.44 -3.98 -3.14
C SER A 86 3.71 -4.44 -1.71
N LEU A 87 3.15 -5.57 -1.28
CA LEU A 87 3.43 -6.15 0.03
C LEU A 87 4.89 -6.60 0.14
N THR A 88 5.43 -7.30 -0.86
CA THR A 88 6.84 -7.73 -0.89
C THR A 88 7.79 -6.54 -0.76
N TYR A 89 7.54 -5.46 -1.52
CA TYR A 89 8.34 -4.23 -1.41
C TYR A 89 8.21 -3.58 -0.01
N GLY A 90 7.00 -3.54 0.54
CA GLY A 90 6.75 -3.04 1.88
C GLY A 90 7.48 -3.84 2.95
N LEU A 91 7.46 -5.18 2.85
CA LEU A 91 8.15 -6.09 3.77
C LEU A 91 9.68 -5.94 3.66
N GLN A 92 10.21 -5.83 2.45
CA GLN A 92 11.64 -5.54 2.25
C GLN A 92 12.06 -4.25 2.96
N THR A 93 11.27 -3.18 2.77
CA THR A 93 11.51 -1.90 3.46
C THR A 93 11.43 -2.07 4.97
N LEU A 94 10.40 -2.76 5.48
CA LEU A 94 10.24 -3.05 6.91
C LEU A 94 11.46 -3.78 7.48
N PHE A 95 11.94 -4.82 6.82
CA PHE A 95 13.07 -5.62 7.28
C PHE A 95 14.37 -4.83 7.28
N GLU A 96 14.58 -3.96 6.28
CA GLU A 96 15.70 -3.03 6.26
C GLU A 96 15.65 -2.07 7.46
N MET A 97 14.51 -1.41 7.70
CA MET A 97 14.36 -0.50 8.85
C MET A 97 14.56 -1.25 10.18
N SER A 98 14.02 -2.47 10.28
CA SER A 98 14.09 -3.30 11.49
C SER A 98 15.52 -3.76 11.77
N SER A 99 16.28 -4.12 10.73
CA SER A 99 17.69 -4.49 10.84
C SER A 99 18.52 -3.31 11.37
N ILE A 100 18.32 -2.10 10.81
CA ILE A 100 19.01 -0.90 11.28
C ILE A 100 18.60 -0.57 12.73
N TYR A 101 17.32 -0.67 13.06
CA TYR A 101 16.84 -0.53 14.44
C TYR A 101 17.57 -1.47 15.40
N VAL A 102 17.64 -2.77 15.09
CA VAL A 102 18.31 -3.77 15.94
C VAL A 102 19.79 -3.43 16.13
N GLN A 103 20.49 -2.98 15.08
CA GLN A 103 21.89 -2.56 15.17
C GLN A 103 22.05 -1.35 16.12
N LYS A 104 21.19 -0.34 16.01
CA LYS A 104 21.25 0.86 16.84
C LYS A 104 20.82 0.59 18.29
N TRP A 105 19.81 -0.25 18.49
CA TRP A 105 19.41 -0.73 19.81
C TRP A 105 20.54 -1.51 20.49
N HIS A 106 21.22 -2.40 19.76
CA HIS A 106 22.35 -3.15 20.31
C HIS A 106 23.50 -2.21 20.71
N ALA A 107 23.87 -1.25 19.86
CA ALA A 107 24.87 -0.23 20.18
C ALA A 107 24.49 0.58 21.43
N SER A 108 23.22 1.02 21.52
CA SER A 108 22.70 1.72 22.69
C SER A 108 22.67 0.88 23.97
N SER A 109 22.58 -0.45 23.85
CA SER A 109 22.59 -1.36 25.00
C SER A 109 24.00 -1.59 25.54
N GLN A 110 25.02 -1.46 24.68
CA GLN A 110 26.44 -1.54 25.05
C GLN A 110 26.96 -0.21 25.63
N ASP A 111 26.43 0.92 25.16
CA ASP A 111 26.72 2.25 25.68
C ASP A 111 25.42 3.01 26.04
N PRO A 112 24.89 2.81 27.25
CA PRO A 112 23.66 3.45 27.69
C PRO A 112 23.76 4.97 27.87
N GLU A 113 24.97 5.55 27.90
CA GLU A 113 25.14 7.00 28.03
C GLU A 113 25.12 7.71 26.65
N SER A 114 25.27 6.96 25.56
CA SER A 114 25.20 7.48 24.20
C SER A 114 23.77 7.93 23.83
N MET A 115 23.51 9.22 24.01
CA MET A 115 22.26 9.86 23.60
C MET A 115 22.02 9.75 22.08
N GLU A 116 23.08 9.74 21.28
CA GLU A 116 22.99 9.57 19.81
C GLU A 116 22.48 8.17 19.44
N CYS A 117 23.03 7.11 20.05
CA CYS A 117 22.58 5.75 19.76
C CYS A 117 21.12 5.52 20.16
N GLN A 118 20.70 6.07 21.30
CA GLN A 118 19.30 6.01 21.75
C GLN A 118 18.36 6.74 20.79
N GLN A 119 18.73 7.94 20.34
CA GLN A 119 17.95 8.72 19.39
C GLN A 119 17.82 7.98 18.05
N LEU A 120 18.93 7.45 17.52
CA LEU A 120 18.92 6.68 16.28
C LEU A 120 18.04 5.43 16.41
N ALA A 121 18.16 4.67 17.51
CA ALA A 121 17.31 3.50 17.74
C ALA A 121 15.83 3.87 17.73
N SER A 122 15.44 4.97 18.39
CA SER A 122 14.06 5.47 18.41
C SER A 122 13.57 5.88 17.00
N ILE A 123 14.40 6.59 16.24
CA ILE A 123 14.07 7.00 14.86
C ILE A 123 13.81 5.78 13.97
N TRP A 124 14.71 4.79 13.98
CA TRP A 124 14.57 3.61 13.14
C TRP A 124 13.43 2.70 13.58
N LYS A 125 13.15 2.64 14.89
CA LYS A 125 11.94 2.00 15.42
C LYS A 125 10.67 2.63 14.84
N GLU A 126 10.57 3.95 14.83
CA GLU A 126 9.42 4.66 14.25
C GLU A 126 9.29 4.40 12.74
N TYR A 127 10.41 4.37 12.01
CA TYR A 127 10.39 3.99 10.59
C TYR A 127 9.92 2.57 10.37
N ALA A 128 10.41 1.61 11.14
CA ALA A 128 9.98 0.21 11.08
C ALA A 128 8.47 0.10 11.40
N ARG A 129 7.99 0.80 12.43
CA ARG A 129 6.57 0.85 12.80
C ARG A 129 5.70 1.37 11.66
N ARG A 130 6.09 2.48 11.01
CA ARG A 130 5.37 3.04 9.85
C ARG A 130 5.33 2.07 8.68
N SER A 131 6.45 1.42 8.38
CA SER A 131 6.52 0.39 7.34
C SER A 131 5.60 -0.80 7.65
N GLY A 132 5.56 -1.24 8.91
CA GLY A 132 4.65 -2.29 9.38
C GLY A 132 3.18 -1.93 9.20
N ILE A 133 2.79 -0.70 9.56
CA ILE A 133 1.43 -0.17 9.33
C ILE A 133 1.09 -0.17 7.83
N GLY A 134 2.04 0.23 6.98
CA GLY A 134 1.90 0.19 5.52
C GLY A 134 1.63 -1.22 5.01
N CYS A 135 2.41 -2.20 5.46
CA CYS A 135 2.24 -3.61 5.08
C CYS A 135 0.86 -4.14 5.51
N ASN A 136 0.45 -3.88 6.75
CA ASN A 136 -0.87 -4.26 7.26
C ASN A 136 -2.02 -3.65 6.44
N LYS A 137 -1.87 -2.39 6.01
CA LYS A 137 -2.85 -1.76 5.12
C LYS A 137 -2.94 -2.50 3.79
N THR A 138 -1.80 -2.85 3.18
CA THR A 138 -1.76 -3.61 1.92
C THR A 138 -2.40 -5.00 2.08
N ILE A 139 -2.09 -5.73 3.16
CA ILE A 139 -2.70 -7.04 3.46
C ILE A 139 -4.22 -6.91 3.58
N ARG A 140 -4.69 -5.90 4.32
CA ARG A 140 -6.13 -5.64 4.49
C ARG A 140 -6.81 -5.28 3.18
N GLN A 141 -6.17 -4.48 2.33
CA GLN A 141 -6.69 -4.15 1.01
C GLN A 141 -6.77 -5.40 0.12
N ALA A 142 -5.74 -6.24 0.10
CA ALA A 142 -5.76 -7.51 -0.63
C ALA A 142 -6.88 -8.43 -0.12
N PHE A 143 -7.11 -8.47 1.19
CA PHE A 143 -8.20 -9.25 1.80
C PHE A 143 -9.58 -8.75 1.37
N LEU A 144 -9.79 -7.44 1.40
CA LEU A 144 -11.04 -6.83 0.93
C LEU A 144 -11.26 -7.09 -0.56
N LYS A 145 -10.21 -7.00 -1.40
CA LYS A 145 -10.29 -7.35 -2.83
C LYS A 145 -10.56 -8.85 -3.06
N LEU A 146 -10.11 -9.73 -2.17
CA LEU A 146 -10.44 -11.16 -2.22
C LEU A 146 -11.87 -11.47 -1.78
N GLN A 147 -12.43 -10.74 -0.83
CA GLN A 147 -13.81 -10.97 -0.34
C GLN A 147 -14.87 -10.21 -1.14
N GLY A 148 -14.51 -9.07 -1.72
CA GLY A 148 -15.41 -8.21 -2.46
C GLY A 148 -15.97 -8.87 -3.71
N SER A 149 -17.14 -8.40 -4.12
CA SER A 149 -17.67 -8.67 -5.46
C SER A 149 -16.76 -8.02 -6.51
N ASP A 150 -16.81 -8.50 -7.76
CA ASP A 150 -16.04 -7.86 -8.84
C ASP A 150 -16.43 -6.39 -9.03
N LEU A 151 -17.67 -6.03 -8.69
CA LEU A 151 -18.13 -4.64 -8.65
C LEU A 151 -17.43 -3.83 -7.55
N ASP A 152 -17.26 -4.39 -6.34
CA ASP A 152 -16.55 -3.72 -5.25
C ASP A 152 -15.10 -3.42 -5.64
N ILE A 153 -14.43 -4.38 -6.31
CA ILE A 153 -13.04 -4.23 -6.78
C ILE A 153 -12.92 -3.10 -7.79
N ILE A 154 -13.82 -3.07 -8.78
CA ILE A 154 -13.85 -2.01 -9.80
C ILE A 154 -14.14 -0.65 -9.15
N GLN A 155 -15.08 -0.60 -8.20
CA GLN A 155 -15.43 0.63 -7.51
C GLN A 155 -14.27 1.17 -6.68
N ASP A 156 -13.53 0.32 -5.95
CA ASP A 156 -12.35 0.69 -5.19
C ASP A 156 -11.24 1.25 -6.10
N GLU A 157 -10.99 0.62 -7.25
CA GLU A 157 -10.03 1.11 -8.25
C GLU A 157 -10.43 2.48 -8.81
N TRP A 158 -11.73 2.70 -9.04
CA TRP A 158 -12.23 4.01 -9.42
C TRP A 158 -12.03 5.07 -8.32
N GLN A 159 -12.14 4.72 -7.03
CA GLN A 159 -11.81 5.65 -5.93
C GLN A 159 -10.34 6.00 -5.92
N GLU A 160 -9.46 5.02 -6.09
CA GLU A 160 -8.01 5.26 -6.13
C GLU A 160 -7.64 6.19 -7.29
N LYS A 161 -8.24 5.99 -8.49
CA LYS A 161 -8.06 6.91 -9.62
C LYS A 161 -8.61 8.30 -9.32
N ALA A 162 -9.79 8.41 -8.71
CA ALA A 162 -10.35 9.71 -8.33
C ALA A 162 -9.47 10.47 -7.31
N ALA A 163 -8.88 9.76 -6.35
CA ALA A 163 -7.95 10.32 -5.38
C ALA A 163 -6.66 10.82 -6.07
N SER A 164 -6.07 10.04 -6.98
CA SER A 164 -4.91 10.45 -7.78
C SER A 164 -5.20 11.70 -8.65
N LEU A 165 -6.38 11.76 -9.28
CA LEU A 165 -6.81 12.93 -10.04
C LEU A 165 -7.00 14.16 -9.15
N THR A 166 -7.44 13.97 -7.90
CA THR A 166 -7.54 15.06 -6.91
C THR A 166 -6.17 15.63 -6.57
N SER A 167 -5.20 14.78 -6.26
CA SER A 167 -3.81 15.21 -6.01
C SER A 167 -3.19 15.92 -7.22
N THR A 168 -3.51 15.44 -8.44
CA THR A 168 -3.08 16.10 -9.69
C THR A 168 -3.68 17.50 -9.82
N LEU A 169 -4.98 17.66 -9.52
CA LEU A 169 -5.65 18.96 -9.54
C LEU A 169 -5.08 19.93 -8.50
N GLU A 170 -4.79 19.47 -7.29
CA GLU A 170 -4.14 20.28 -6.25
C GLU A 170 -2.77 20.77 -6.71
N THR A 171 -1.96 19.87 -7.27
CA THR A 171 -0.64 20.18 -7.84
C THR A 171 -0.75 21.24 -8.95
N LEU A 172 -1.62 21.02 -9.94
CA LEU A 172 -1.83 21.98 -11.04
C LEU A 172 -2.34 23.34 -10.53
N THR A 173 -3.29 23.32 -9.58
CA THR A 173 -3.83 24.53 -8.98
C THR A 173 -2.71 25.33 -8.32
N SER A 174 -1.85 24.69 -7.51
CA SER A 174 -0.71 25.35 -6.87
C SER A 174 0.23 26.02 -7.89
N HIS A 175 0.50 25.36 -9.02
CA HIS A 175 1.37 25.90 -10.07
C HIS A 175 0.73 27.08 -10.82
N THR A 176 -0.60 27.12 -10.92
CA THR A 176 -1.34 28.24 -11.54
C THR A 176 -1.56 29.43 -10.62
N THR A 177 -1.72 29.23 -9.31
CA THR A 177 -2.00 30.29 -8.32
C THR A 177 -0.75 30.91 -7.71
N THR A 178 0.43 30.31 -7.88
CA THR A 178 1.70 30.86 -7.37
C THR A 178 1.98 32.25 -7.97
N PRO A 179 2.21 33.30 -7.15
CA PRO A 179 2.51 34.65 -7.63
C PRO A 179 3.74 34.67 -8.55
N PRO A 180 3.76 35.54 -9.57
CA PRO A 180 4.89 35.62 -10.49
C PRO A 180 6.16 36.10 -9.77
N ARG A 181 7.19 35.24 -9.68
CA ARG A 181 8.58 35.73 -9.59
C ARG A 181 8.89 36.47 -10.90
N ARG A 182 9.60 37.60 -10.79
CA ARG A 182 9.83 38.67 -11.79
C ARG A 182 10.36 38.25 -13.17
N ASN A 183 10.55 36.97 -13.45
CA ASN A 183 10.84 36.42 -14.78
C ASN A 183 10.14 35.06 -14.94
N ARG A 184 8.95 35.03 -15.57
CA ARG A 184 8.31 33.78 -15.99
C ARG A 184 8.85 33.42 -17.38
N SER A 185 9.60 32.31 -17.48
CA SER A 185 10.05 31.79 -18.77
C SER A 185 8.85 31.46 -19.68
N ALA A 186 9.03 31.55 -21.00
CA ALA A 186 8.01 31.19 -22.00
C ALA A 186 7.50 29.74 -21.80
N PHE A 187 8.41 28.84 -21.40
CA PHE A 187 8.08 27.47 -21.00
C PHE A 187 7.07 27.42 -19.85
N ARG A 188 7.26 28.20 -18.79
CA ARG A 188 6.34 28.23 -17.64
C ARG A 188 4.96 28.79 -18.01
N GLN A 189 4.91 29.78 -18.90
CA GLN A 189 3.64 30.30 -19.42
C GLN A 189 2.88 29.25 -20.25
N HIS A 190 3.60 28.48 -21.06
CA HIS A 190 3.02 27.37 -21.82
C HIS A 190 2.46 26.29 -20.89
N VAL A 191 3.21 25.87 -19.87
CA VAL A 191 2.76 24.91 -18.84
C VAL A 191 1.50 25.41 -18.12
N ILE A 192 1.44 26.70 -17.75
CA ILE A 192 0.25 27.30 -17.12
C ILE A 192 -0.95 27.28 -18.07
N LYS A 193 -0.78 27.59 -19.35
CA LYS A 193 -1.88 27.52 -20.34
C LYS A 193 -2.37 26.08 -20.52
N LEU A 194 -1.45 25.13 -20.64
CA LEU A 194 -1.80 23.70 -20.76
C LEU A 194 -2.52 23.19 -19.50
N ALA A 195 -2.08 23.58 -18.31
CA ALA A 195 -2.73 23.25 -17.06
C ALA A 195 -4.18 23.75 -17.03
N HIS A 196 -4.44 25.00 -17.41
CA HIS A 196 -5.80 25.54 -17.47
C HIS A 196 -6.71 24.80 -18.47
N LEU A 197 -6.16 24.28 -19.57
CA LEU A 197 -6.91 23.47 -20.55
C LEU A 197 -7.18 22.05 -20.06
N ALA A 198 -6.22 21.44 -19.34
CA ALA A 198 -6.34 20.08 -18.84
C ALA A 198 -7.20 19.98 -17.56
N MET A 199 -7.20 21.00 -16.70
CA MET A 199 -7.92 20.98 -15.42
C MET A 199 -9.42 20.67 -15.55
N PRO A 200 -10.19 21.25 -16.51
CA PRO A 200 -11.59 20.89 -16.72
C PRO A 200 -11.78 19.42 -17.11
N LEU A 201 -10.92 18.88 -17.98
CA LEU A 201 -10.98 17.47 -18.39
C LEU A 201 -10.69 16.55 -17.21
N ILE A 202 -9.65 16.84 -16.43
CA ILE A 202 -9.30 16.09 -15.22
C ILE A 202 -10.44 16.13 -14.19
N LYS A 203 -11.09 17.30 -14.02
CA LYS A 203 -12.28 17.44 -13.15
C LYS A 203 -13.45 16.59 -13.64
N LEU A 204 -13.73 16.57 -14.94
CA LEU A 204 -14.79 15.74 -15.52
C LEU A 204 -14.51 14.27 -15.29
N ILE A 205 -13.30 13.79 -15.61
CA ILE A 205 -12.89 12.40 -15.39
C ILE A 205 -13.03 12.02 -13.91
N ARG A 206 -12.62 12.90 -12.99
CA ARG A 206 -12.80 12.67 -11.55
C ARG A 206 -14.27 12.56 -11.15
N ILE A 207 -15.15 13.42 -11.68
CA ILE A 207 -16.59 13.36 -11.41
C ILE A 207 -17.16 12.02 -11.88
N PHE A 208 -16.81 11.59 -13.10
CA PHE A 208 -17.22 10.27 -13.62
C PHE A 208 -16.79 9.14 -12.68
N TYR A 209 -15.52 9.08 -12.27
CA TYR A 209 -15.06 8.04 -11.35
C TYR A 209 -15.78 8.06 -9.99
N ASN A 210 -16.02 9.25 -9.42
CA ASN A 210 -16.75 9.38 -8.16
C ASN A 210 -18.21 8.93 -8.26
N ASP A 211 -18.87 9.22 -9.38
CA ASP A 211 -20.28 8.87 -9.59
C ASP A 211 -20.46 7.35 -9.69
N PHE A 212 -19.64 6.70 -10.51
CA PHE A 212 -19.65 5.25 -10.69
C PHE A 212 -19.14 4.46 -9.47
N SER A 213 -18.30 5.08 -8.66
CA SER A 213 -17.79 4.49 -7.41
C SER A 213 -18.77 4.60 -6.23
N SER A 214 -19.79 5.46 -6.33
CA SER A 214 -20.76 5.61 -5.25
C SER A 214 -21.56 4.31 -5.05
N ARG A 215 -21.55 3.77 -3.83
CA ARG A 215 -22.32 2.56 -3.44
C ARG A 215 -23.84 2.77 -3.45
N THR A 216 -24.30 3.94 -3.89
CA THR A 216 -25.70 4.34 -3.92
C THR A 216 -26.21 4.32 -5.35
N ARG A 217 -26.50 3.12 -5.86
CA ARG A 217 -27.66 3.05 -6.75
C ARG A 217 -28.86 3.32 -5.86
N LYS A 218 -29.30 4.59 -5.79
CA LYS A 218 -30.68 4.88 -5.40
C LYS A 218 -31.54 3.89 -6.17
N ASN A 219 -32.31 3.10 -5.44
CA ASN A 219 -33.36 2.26 -5.99
C ASN A 219 -34.07 3.05 -7.09
N LEU A 220 -33.86 2.67 -8.35
CA LEU A 220 -34.85 2.96 -9.38
C LEU A 220 -36.04 2.07 -9.02
N ARG A 221 -36.87 2.59 -8.12
CA ARG A 221 -38.25 2.15 -7.95
C ARG A 221 -39.08 2.83 -9.04
N SER A 222 -39.92 1.98 -9.63
CA SER A 222 -40.93 2.18 -10.70
C SER A 222 -40.38 2.38 -12.10
#